data_AF-A0A1T4MHX0-F1
#
_entry.id   AF-A0A1T4MHX0-F1
#
_cell.length_a   1.000
_cell.length_b   1.000
_cell.length_c   1.000
_cell.angle_alpha   90.00
_cell.angle_beta   90.00
_cell.angle_gamma   90.00
#
_symmetry.space_group_name_H-M   'P 1'
#
loop_
_entity.id
_entity.type
_entity.pdbx_description
1 polymer ?
#
loop_
_entity_poly.entity_id
_entity_poly.type
_entity_poly.pdbx_seq_one_letter_code
_entity_poly.pdbx_strand_id
1 'polypeptide(L)'
;MIGLENFRAHFKGFEDHYVIIGGTACSLLVENVGLNFRATKDIDVVLLVENLSTAFAKHFWDFINLGEYSNISKSTDHRNFYRFEKPLKPDFPIMIELFARKPGELPLFEGSHLLPLHIADDISSLSAILLDDDYYNFMKQGVRVISGISLLDEYHLIPFKAKAWCELSNRNKSGEVGLTKHIKKHRKDIIVLYSLTKVSDTITLYGQVLHDMRTFLNEMILESTQDEVSVNTWKGLAKLYRIDNQNI
;
A
#
# COMPACT_ATOMS: atom_id res chain seq x y z
N MET A 1 8.13 -9.49 -11.49
CA MET A 1 8.07 -9.92 -10.08
C MET A 1 7.92 -11.44 -9.99
N ILE A 2 8.66 -12.14 -9.12
CA ILE A 2 8.49 -13.59 -8.93
C ILE A 2 7.13 -13.88 -8.26
N GLY A 3 6.38 -14.84 -8.77
CA GLY A 3 5.13 -15.32 -8.18
C GLY A 3 3.88 -14.47 -8.43
N LEU A 4 4.01 -13.28 -9.02
CA LEU A 4 2.85 -12.45 -9.37
C LEU A 4 1.97 -13.08 -10.45
N GLU A 5 2.60 -13.76 -11.42
CA GLU A 5 1.89 -14.47 -12.49
C GLU A 5 1.03 -15.62 -11.95
N ASN A 6 1.58 -16.35 -10.98
CA ASN A 6 0.88 -17.42 -10.29
C ASN A 6 -0.28 -16.87 -9.43
N PHE A 7 -0.03 -15.78 -8.70
CA PHE A 7 -1.07 -15.06 -7.97
C PHE A 7 -2.21 -14.62 -8.91
N ARG A 8 -1.88 -13.97 -10.04
CA ARG A 8 -2.84 -13.55 -11.05
C ARG A 8 -3.66 -14.71 -11.60
N ALA A 9 -3.00 -15.80 -11.99
CA ALA A 9 -3.67 -16.96 -12.55
C ALA A 9 -4.63 -17.59 -11.53
N HIS A 10 -4.20 -17.69 -10.27
CA HIS A 10 -5.01 -18.23 -9.19
C HIS A 10 -6.22 -17.36 -8.91
N PHE A 11 -6.05 -16.04 -8.72
CA PHE A 11 -7.14 -15.13 -8.33
C PHE A 11 -7.98 -14.58 -9.49
N LYS A 12 -7.86 -15.16 -10.70
CA LYS A 12 -8.69 -14.80 -11.85
C LYS A 12 -10.18 -14.97 -11.51
N GLY A 13 -10.97 -13.92 -11.76
CA GLY A 13 -12.41 -13.88 -11.44
C GLY A 13 -12.74 -13.46 -10.00
N PHE A 14 -11.73 -13.11 -9.19
CA PHE A 14 -11.88 -12.55 -7.84
C PHE A 14 -11.31 -11.12 -7.74
N GLU A 15 -11.15 -10.42 -8.86
CA GLU A 15 -10.52 -9.09 -8.90
C GLU A 15 -11.29 -8.05 -8.07
N ASP A 16 -12.58 -8.25 -7.82
CA ASP A 16 -13.41 -7.40 -6.97
C ASP A 16 -13.33 -7.73 -5.46
N HIS A 17 -12.60 -8.76 -5.05
CA HIS A 17 -12.50 -9.18 -3.65
C HIS A 17 -11.28 -8.61 -2.92
N TYR A 18 -10.31 -8.09 -3.68
CA TYR A 18 -9.07 -7.58 -3.14
C TYR A 18 -8.55 -6.39 -3.95
N VAL A 19 -7.58 -5.68 -3.38
CA VAL A 19 -6.76 -4.71 -4.09
C VAL A 19 -5.30 -4.88 -3.68
N ILE A 20 -4.40 -4.94 -4.66
CA ILE A 20 -2.96 -4.86 -4.41
C ILE A 20 -2.56 -3.40 -4.25
N ILE A 21 -1.79 -3.12 -3.20
CA ILE A 21 -1.28 -1.79 -2.87
C ILE A 21 0.25 -1.82 -2.73
N GLY A 22 0.79 -0.82 -2.02
CA GLY A 22 2.17 -0.83 -1.56
C GLY A 22 3.21 -0.87 -2.68
N GLY A 23 4.24 -1.69 -2.53
CA GLY A 23 5.36 -1.72 -3.49
C GLY A 23 5.00 -2.34 -4.84
N THR A 24 4.14 -3.36 -4.81
CA THR A 24 3.77 -4.14 -6.00
C THR A 24 2.86 -3.36 -6.93
N ALA A 25 1.88 -2.63 -6.38
CA ALA A 25 1.05 -1.74 -7.19
C ALA A 25 1.88 -0.65 -7.89
N CYS A 26 2.84 -0.03 -7.18
CA CYS A 26 3.77 0.93 -7.80
C CYS A 26 4.55 0.30 -8.96
N SER A 27 5.10 -0.91 -8.77
CA SER A 27 5.86 -1.61 -9.81
C SER A 27 5.02 -1.82 -11.06
N LEU A 28 3.80 -2.35 -10.89
CA LEU A 28 2.92 -2.68 -12.00
C LEU A 28 2.47 -1.43 -12.79
N LEU A 29 2.17 -0.33 -12.09
CA LEU A 29 1.79 0.93 -12.75
C LEU A 29 2.93 1.53 -13.58
N VAL A 30 4.16 1.49 -13.04
CA VAL A 30 5.35 2.02 -13.71
C VAL A 30 5.76 1.13 -14.90
N GLU A 31 5.73 -0.18 -14.72
CA GLU A 31 6.02 -1.14 -15.79
C GLU A 31 4.98 -1.08 -16.91
N ASN A 32 3.72 -0.79 -16.60
CA ASN A 32 2.64 -0.64 -17.58
C ASN A 32 2.87 0.52 -18.57
N VAL A 33 3.69 1.52 -18.20
CA VAL A 33 4.10 2.62 -19.10
C VAL A 33 5.51 2.42 -19.68
N GLY A 34 6.09 1.23 -19.54
CA GLY A 34 7.41 0.88 -20.09
C GLY A 34 8.60 1.41 -19.29
N LEU A 35 8.39 1.82 -18.04
CA LEU A 35 9.45 2.30 -17.15
C LEU A 35 9.87 1.19 -16.16
N ASN A 36 11.09 1.33 -15.61
CA ASN A 36 11.60 0.40 -14.60
C ASN A 36 11.31 0.90 -13.19
N PHE A 37 10.77 0.03 -12.34
CA PHE A 37 10.64 0.27 -10.90
C PHE A 37 11.60 -0.62 -10.11
N ARG A 38 11.88 -0.26 -8.85
CA ARG A 38 12.68 -1.11 -7.96
C ARG A 38 11.97 -2.46 -7.77
N ALA A 39 12.73 -3.56 -7.76
CA ALA A 39 12.16 -4.86 -7.47
C ALA A 39 11.49 -4.87 -6.07
N THR A 40 10.29 -5.42 -6.00
CA THR A 40 9.59 -5.76 -4.77
C THR A 40 9.37 -7.27 -4.72
N LYS A 41 9.40 -7.82 -3.52
CA LYS A 41 9.23 -9.25 -3.26
C LYS A 41 7.92 -9.55 -2.53
N ASP A 42 7.20 -8.49 -2.18
CA ASP A 42 6.14 -8.48 -1.19
C ASP A 42 4.84 -8.07 -1.90
N ILE A 43 3.77 -8.83 -1.71
CA ILE A 43 2.45 -8.45 -2.20
C ILE A 43 1.63 -7.95 -1.01
N ASP A 44 1.35 -6.65 -1.01
CA ASP A 44 0.46 -6.00 -0.06
C ASP A 44 -0.98 -6.08 -0.58
N VAL A 45 -1.84 -6.86 0.05
CA VAL A 45 -3.21 -7.15 -0.37
C VAL A 45 -4.19 -6.61 0.66
N VAL A 46 -5.12 -5.75 0.26
CA VAL A 46 -6.26 -5.34 1.10
C VAL A 46 -7.51 -6.08 0.66
N LEU A 47 -8.25 -6.62 1.62
CA LEU A 47 -9.55 -7.25 1.39
C LEU A 47 -10.66 -6.22 1.22
N LEU A 48 -11.49 -6.42 0.20
CA LEU A 48 -12.71 -5.65 -0.02
C LEU A 48 -13.87 -6.34 0.69
N VAL A 49 -14.19 -5.85 1.88
CA VAL A 49 -15.04 -6.53 2.87
C VAL A 49 -16.47 -6.71 2.37
N GLU A 50 -16.91 -5.81 1.50
CA GLU A 50 -18.22 -5.83 0.87
C GLU A 50 -18.41 -7.03 -0.06
N ASN A 51 -17.31 -7.60 -0.58
CA ASN A 51 -17.31 -8.70 -1.52
C ASN A 51 -16.76 -9.99 -0.91
N LEU A 52 -16.41 -10.02 0.39
CA LEU A 52 -15.88 -11.22 1.00
C LEU A 52 -16.92 -12.34 1.03
N SER A 53 -16.52 -13.49 0.49
CA SER A 53 -17.30 -14.71 0.47
C SER A 53 -16.51 -15.87 1.05
N THR A 54 -17.21 -16.88 1.59
CA THR A 54 -16.58 -18.14 2.02
C THR A 54 -15.80 -18.80 0.87
N ALA A 55 -16.27 -18.64 -0.38
CA ALA A 55 -15.60 -19.13 -1.56
C ALA A 55 -14.24 -18.45 -1.76
N PHE A 56 -14.18 -17.12 -1.72
CA PHE A 56 -12.93 -16.38 -1.82
C PHE A 56 -11.97 -16.69 -0.67
N ALA A 57 -12.48 -16.75 0.57
CA ALA A 57 -11.68 -17.12 1.72
C ALA A 57 -11.00 -18.48 1.53
N LYS A 58 -11.77 -19.50 1.11
CA LYS A 58 -11.24 -20.83 0.81
C LYS A 58 -10.22 -20.77 -0.34
N HIS A 59 -10.53 -20.04 -1.40
CA HIS A 59 -9.67 -19.91 -2.57
C HIS A 59 -8.33 -19.24 -2.24
N PHE A 60 -8.35 -18.22 -1.38
CA PHE A 60 -7.14 -17.58 -0.87
C PHE A 60 -6.32 -18.57 -0.04
N TRP A 61 -6.96 -19.37 0.80
CA TRP A 61 -6.28 -20.42 1.58
C TRP A 61 -5.66 -21.50 0.71
N ASP A 62 -6.35 -21.91 -0.35
CA ASP A 62 -5.79 -22.86 -1.32
C ASP A 62 -4.49 -22.29 -1.92
N PHE A 63 -4.41 -20.98 -2.18
CA PHE A 63 -3.17 -20.34 -2.63
C PHE A 63 -2.04 -20.44 -1.60
N ILE A 64 -2.32 -20.13 -0.33
CA ILE A 64 -1.32 -20.21 0.76
C ILE A 64 -0.85 -21.66 0.94
N ASN A 65 -1.74 -22.64 0.87
CA ASN A 65 -1.39 -24.05 1.00
C ASN A 65 -0.57 -24.56 -0.19
N LEU A 66 -0.93 -24.17 -1.42
CA LEU A 66 -0.17 -24.52 -2.62
C LEU A 66 1.25 -23.95 -2.60
N GLY A 67 1.43 -22.75 -2.05
CA GLY A 67 2.74 -22.13 -1.86
C GLY A 67 3.57 -22.74 -0.75
N GLU A 68 2.96 -23.54 0.13
CA GLU A 68 3.57 -24.14 1.31
C GLU A 68 4.31 -23.07 2.16
N TYR A 69 3.62 -21.96 2.47
CA TYR A 69 4.19 -20.89 3.29
C TYR A 69 4.52 -21.39 4.70
N SER A 70 5.81 -21.37 5.04
CA SER A 70 6.32 -21.95 6.29
C SER A 70 6.25 -21.00 7.49
N ASN A 71 6.10 -19.70 7.25
CA ASN A 71 5.93 -18.71 8.32
C ASN A 71 4.61 -17.96 8.15
N ILE A 72 3.66 -18.24 9.04
CA ILE A 72 2.35 -17.59 9.08
C ILE A 72 2.25 -16.86 10.42
N SER A 73 2.11 -15.54 10.32
CA SER A 73 2.10 -14.66 11.48
C SER A 73 0.91 -13.74 11.47
N LYS A 74 0.43 -13.39 12.66
CA LYS A 74 -0.72 -12.50 12.86
C LYS A 74 -0.31 -11.38 13.81
N SER A 75 -0.77 -10.16 13.55
CA SER A 75 -0.68 -9.09 14.54
C SER A 75 -1.42 -9.46 15.82
N THR A 76 -0.73 -9.26 16.94
CA THR A 76 -1.26 -9.53 18.28
C THR A 76 -2.20 -8.44 18.80
N ASP A 77 -2.23 -7.28 18.15
CA ASP A 77 -2.75 -6.05 18.76
C ASP A 77 -3.51 -5.19 17.74
N HIS A 78 -4.85 -5.19 17.82
CA HIS A 78 -5.86 -4.35 17.13
C HIS A 78 -5.74 -4.10 15.60
N ARG A 79 -4.69 -4.63 14.97
CA ARG A 79 -4.32 -4.46 13.58
C ARG A 79 -4.77 -5.71 12.85
N ASN A 80 -5.49 -5.53 11.75
CA ASN A 80 -6.19 -6.60 11.07
C ASN A 80 -5.36 -7.11 9.92
N PHE A 81 -4.23 -7.77 10.21
CA PHE A 81 -3.41 -8.32 9.14
C PHE A 81 -2.79 -9.70 9.43
N TYR A 82 -2.56 -10.44 8.35
CA TYR A 82 -1.76 -11.66 8.30
C TYR A 82 -0.52 -11.42 7.44
N ARG A 83 0.59 -12.07 7.79
CA ARG A 83 1.78 -12.14 6.94
C ARG A 83 2.15 -13.60 6.70
N PHE A 84 2.34 -13.92 5.43
CA PHE A 84 2.78 -15.21 4.92
C PHE A 84 4.16 -15.05 4.28
N GLU A 85 5.15 -15.79 4.77
CA GLU A 85 6.53 -15.71 4.27
C GLU A 85 7.12 -17.10 4.00
N LYS A 86 8.21 -17.10 3.23
CA LYS A 86 9.03 -18.30 2.97
C LYS A 86 8.20 -19.45 2.39
N PRO A 87 7.61 -19.27 1.19
CA PRO A 87 7.00 -20.40 0.48
C PRO A 87 8.07 -21.45 0.17
N LEU A 88 7.73 -22.73 0.28
CA LEU A 88 8.62 -23.80 -0.20
C LEU A 88 8.60 -23.93 -1.73
N LYS A 89 7.54 -23.43 -2.38
CA LYS A 89 7.45 -23.39 -3.85
C LYS A 89 8.12 -22.12 -4.39
N PRO A 90 9.04 -22.23 -5.37
CA PRO A 90 9.78 -21.08 -5.90
C PRO A 90 8.93 -20.13 -6.74
N ASP A 91 7.80 -20.60 -7.27
CA ASP A 91 6.92 -19.84 -8.18
C ASP A 91 5.85 -19.03 -7.42
N PHE A 92 6.03 -18.86 -6.10
CA PHE A 92 5.12 -18.11 -5.24
C PHE A 92 5.77 -16.80 -4.75
N PRO A 93 4.96 -15.77 -4.46
CA PRO A 93 5.47 -14.54 -3.85
C PRO A 93 6.22 -14.82 -2.55
N ILE A 94 7.40 -14.23 -2.38
CA ILE A 94 8.25 -14.49 -1.21
C ILE A 94 7.56 -14.08 0.09
N MET A 95 6.77 -13.00 0.03
CA MET A 95 5.94 -12.52 1.12
C MET A 95 4.59 -12.03 0.61
N ILE A 96 3.53 -12.35 1.35
CA ILE A 96 2.19 -11.80 1.17
C ILE A 96 1.74 -11.20 2.49
N GLU A 97 1.31 -9.95 2.42
CA GLU A 97 0.69 -9.26 3.54
C GLU A 97 -0.78 -9.04 3.22
N LEU A 98 -1.64 -9.54 4.09
CA LEU A 98 -3.07 -9.50 3.91
C LEU A 98 -3.68 -8.60 4.98
N PHE A 99 -4.26 -7.49 4.56
CA PHE A 99 -4.89 -6.50 5.42
C PHE A 99 -6.41 -6.56 5.29
N ALA A 100 -7.11 -6.38 6.40
CA ALA A 100 -8.55 -6.13 6.46
C ALA A 100 -8.84 -4.83 7.22
N ARG A 101 -10.05 -4.31 7.08
CA ARG A 101 -10.45 -3.05 7.73
C ARG A 101 -10.75 -3.26 9.21
N LYS A 102 -11.49 -4.32 9.56
CA LYS A 102 -11.96 -4.59 10.93
C LYS A 102 -11.56 -5.97 11.44
N PRO A 103 -11.47 -6.13 12.77
CA PRO A 103 -11.22 -7.43 13.38
C PRO A 103 -12.32 -8.42 13.01
N GLY A 104 -11.93 -9.65 12.68
CA GLY A 104 -12.85 -10.72 12.28
C GLY A 104 -13.23 -10.73 10.80
N GLU A 105 -12.81 -9.75 10.01
CA GLU A 105 -13.00 -9.77 8.55
C GLU A 105 -11.93 -10.60 7.82
N LEU A 106 -10.81 -10.88 8.48
CA LEU A 106 -9.85 -11.84 7.95
C LEU A 106 -10.40 -13.26 8.12
N PRO A 107 -10.30 -14.12 7.09
CA PRO A 107 -10.78 -15.49 7.19
C PRO A 107 -10.06 -16.22 8.33
N LEU A 108 -10.85 -16.75 9.26
CA LEU A 108 -10.32 -17.45 10.44
C LEU A 108 -9.53 -18.68 10.04
N PHE A 109 -8.44 -18.93 10.75
CA PHE A 109 -7.62 -20.12 10.62
C PHE A 109 -7.96 -21.11 11.73
N GLU A 110 -8.45 -22.31 11.39
CA GLU A 110 -8.49 -23.45 12.29
C GLU A 110 -7.32 -24.41 11.99
N GLY A 111 -6.40 -24.62 12.94
CA GLY A 111 -5.37 -25.66 12.85
C GLY A 111 -3.91 -25.27 12.53
N SER A 112 -3.53 -23.99 12.52
CA SER A 112 -2.14 -23.54 12.33
C SER A 112 -1.69 -22.78 13.55
N HIS A 113 -0.45 -23.02 13.91
CA HIS A 113 0.23 -22.31 14.96
C HIS A 113 0.59 -20.91 14.45
N LEU A 114 -0.34 -19.96 14.61
CA LEU A 114 -0.09 -18.56 14.32
C LEU A 114 1.00 -18.05 15.26
N LEU A 115 2.09 -17.54 14.68
CA LEU A 115 3.16 -16.93 15.45
C LEU A 115 2.86 -15.45 15.71
N PRO A 116 3.13 -14.92 16.92
CA PRO A 116 3.18 -13.49 17.17
C PRO A 116 4.18 -12.81 16.24
N LEU A 117 3.82 -11.64 15.70
CA LEU A 117 4.63 -10.94 14.69
C LEU A 117 5.42 -9.75 15.26
N HIS A 118 6.72 -9.69 14.95
CA HIS A 118 7.50 -8.45 14.97
C HIS A 118 7.24 -7.68 13.67
N ILE A 119 6.57 -6.54 13.77
CA ILE A 119 6.02 -5.80 12.63
C ILE A 119 7.07 -4.81 12.11
N ALA A 120 7.32 -4.81 10.80
CA ALA A 120 8.16 -3.78 10.18
C ALA A 120 7.40 -2.45 10.06
N ASP A 121 8.13 -1.34 9.98
CA ASP A 121 7.54 -0.01 10.21
C ASP A 121 6.56 0.45 9.15
N ASP A 122 6.84 0.18 7.87
CA ASP A 122 5.94 0.49 6.77
C ASP A 122 4.64 -0.31 6.82
N ILE A 123 4.70 -1.50 7.42
CA ILE A 123 3.59 -2.45 7.50
C ILE A 123 2.72 -2.09 8.69
N SER A 124 3.37 -1.70 9.80
CA SER A 124 2.72 -1.07 10.95
C SER A 124 1.91 0.15 10.51
N SER A 125 2.53 1.03 9.70
CA SER A 125 1.86 2.20 9.14
C SER A 125 0.69 1.81 8.25
N LEU A 126 0.91 0.92 7.29
CA LEU A 126 -0.13 0.58 6.32
C LEU A 126 -1.36 -0.09 6.95
N SER A 127 -1.15 -1.01 7.90
CA SER A 127 -2.27 -1.60 8.63
C SER A 127 -3.04 -0.54 9.43
N ALA A 128 -2.36 0.45 10.04
CA ALA A 128 -3.02 1.51 10.80
C ALA A 128 -3.83 2.44 9.88
N ILE A 129 -3.30 2.77 8.71
CA ILE A 129 -3.97 3.56 7.67
C ILE A 129 -5.30 2.92 7.27
N LEU A 130 -5.34 1.59 7.09
CA LEU A 130 -6.54 0.89 6.63
C LEU A 130 -7.64 0.75 7.69
N LEU A 131 -7.35 1.03 8.97
CA LEU A 131 -8.37 1.12 10.02
C LEU A 131 -9.16 2.43 9.94
N ASP A 132 -8.64 3.43 9.23
CA ASP A 132 -9.29 4.72 9.05
C ASP A 132 -10.31 4.67 7.90
N ASP A 133 -11.54 5.08 8.20
CA ASP A 133 -12.65 5.01 7.26
C ASP A 133 -12.47 5.94 6.06
N ASP A 134 -11.81 7.10 6.23
CA ASP A 134 -11.54 8.01 5.13
C ASP A 134 -10.54 7.39 4.16
N TYR A 135 -9.48 6.75 4.67
CA TYR A 135 -8.50 6.04 3.83
C TYR A 135 -9.09 4.82 3.14
N TYR A 136 -9.91 4.03 3.82
CA TYR A 136 -10.55 2.88 3.20
C TYR A 136 -11.49 3.30 2.06
N ASN A 137 -12.33 4.32 2.30
CA ASN A 137 -13.24 4.83 1.28
C ASN A 137 -12.51 5.54 0.15
N PHE A 138 -11.39 6.22 0.44
CA PHE A 138 -10.53 6.81 -0.58
C PHE A 138 -9.89 5.72 -1.45
N MET A 139 -9.34 4.67 -0.86
CA MET A 139 -8.73 3.55 -1.59
C MET A 139 -9.72 2.89 -2.55
N LYS A 140 -10.97 2.66 -2.14
CA LYS A 140 -12.00 2.06 -3.01
C LYS A 140 -12.25 2.86 -4.30
N GLN A 141 -12.06 4.18 -4.28
CA GLN A 141 -12.26 5.04 -5.46
C GLN A 141 -11.14 4.89 -6.50
N GLY A 142 -9.99 4.36 -6.10
CA GLY A 142 -8.80 4.21 -6.96
C GLY A 142 -8.54 2.80 -7.45
N VAL A 143 -9.44 1.84 -7.18
CA VAL A 143 -9.24 0.45 -7.59
C VAL A 143 -9.36 0.34 -9.11
N ARG A 144 -8.35 -0.26 -9.75
CA ARG A 144 -8.32 -0.56 -11.19
C ARG A 144 -7.87 -1.99 -11.42
N VAL A 145 -8.43 -2.63 -12.45
CA VAL A 145 -7.93 -3.93 -12.92
C VAL A 145 -6.97 -3.69 -14.08
N ILE A 146 -5.69 -4.01 -13.89
CA ILE A 146 -4.66 -3.92 -14.93
C ILE A 146 -4.11 -5.32 -15.16
N SER A 147 -4.14 -5.77 -16.43
CA SER A 147 -3.63 -7.07 -16.82
C SER A 147 -4.19 -8.24 -15.98
N GLY A 148 -5.47 -8.17 -15.59
CA GLY A 148 -6.15 -9.20 -14.78
C GLY A 148 -5.85 -9.16 -13.29
N ILE A 149 -5.28 -8.07 -12.76
CA ILE A 149 -4.97 -7.89 -11.35
C ILE A 149 -5.62 -6.61 -10.85
N SER A 150 -6.35 -6.71 -9.74
CA SER A 150 -6.87 -5.56 -9.02
C SER A 150 -5.77 -4.86 -8.23
N LEU A 151 -5.54 -3.58 -8.53
CA LEU A 151 -4.51 -2.76 -7.91
C LEU A 151 -4.99 -1.32 -7.70
N LEU A 152 -4.41 -0.65 -6.72
CA LEU A 152 -4.69 0.75 -6.44
C LEU A 152 -3.91 1.64 -7.42
N ASP A 153 -4.61 2.61 -8.01
CA ASP A 153 -4.01 3.50 -9.00
C ASP A 153 -3.00 4.50 -8.42
N GLU A 154 -2.30 5.19 -9.33
CA GLU A 154 -1.27 6.17 -9.02
C GLU A 154 -1.78 7.36 -8.19
N TYR A 155 -3.02 7.80 -8.41
CA TYR A 155 -3.64 8.92 -7.70
C TYR A 155 -3.95 8.56 -6.24
N HIS A 156 -4.37 7.32 -5.99
CA HIS A 156 -4.77 6.90 -4.66
C HIS A 156 -3.61 6.26 -3.87
N LEU A 157 -2.58 5.76 -4.53
CA LEU A 157 -1.35 5.31 -3.86
C LEU A 157 -0.54 6.46 -3.24
N ILE A 158 -0.56 7.66 -3.85
CA ILE A 158 0.24 8.80 -3.37
C ILE A 158 -0.13 9.17 -1.91
N PRO A 159 -1.40 9.38 -1.54
CA PRO A 159 -1.75 9.69 -0.14
C PRO A 159 -1.37 8.59 0.86
N PHE A 160 -1.48 7.31 0.47
CA PHE A 160 -1.01 6.19 1.31
C PHE A 160 0.50 6.28 1.58
N LYS A 161 1.30 6.61 0.56
CA LYS A 161 2.74 6.80 0.71
C LYS A 161 3.07 8.04 1.53
N ALA A 162 2.30 9.12 1.37
CA ALA A 162 2.48 10.37 2.12
C ALA A 162 2.21 10.17 3.62
N LYS A 163 1.15 9.43 3.96
CA LYS A 163 0.86 9.08 5.36
C LYS A 163 1.94 8.22 5.99
N ALA A 164 2.37 7.16 5.30
CA ALA A 164 3.48 6.33 5.77
C ALA A 164 4.76 7.18 5.95
N TRP A 165 5.02 8.12 5.04
CA TRP A 165 6.13 9.07 5.19
C TRP A 165 5.98 9.92 6.47
N CYS A 166 4.82 10.53 6.72
CA CYS A 166 4.58 11.37 7.90
C CYS A 166 4.78 10.58 9.20
N GLU A 167 4.24 9.37 9.28
CA GLU A 167 4.38 8.53 10.48
C GLU A 167 5.84 8.15 10.75
N LEU A 168 6.56 7.69 9.72
CA LEU A 168 7.97 7.34 9.85
C LEU A 168 8.83 8.56 10.19
N SER A 169 8.56 9.72 9.58
CA SER A 169 9.24 10.97 9.89
C SER A 169 9.03 11.41 11.33
N ASN A 170 7.80 11.31 11.85
CA ASN A 170 7.50 11.64 13.24
C ASN A 170 8.22 10.70 14.22
N ARG A 171 8.19 9.39 13.97
CA ARG A 171 8.92 8.40 14.78
C ARG A 171 10.43 8.64 14.77
N ASN A 172 10.98 8.97 13.61
CA ASN A 172 12.40 9.30 13.46
C ASN A 172 12.77 10.59 14.23
N LYS A 173 11.91 11.62 14.21
CA LYS A 173 12.07 12.84 15.02
C LYS A 173 11.96 12.56 16.52
N SER A 174 11.17 11.56 16.92
CA SER A 174 11.06 11.08 18.31
C SER A 174 12.23 10.20 18.77
N GLY A 175 13.26 9.99 17.94
CA GLY A 175 14.49 9.30 18.31
C GLY A 175 14.56 7.83 17.89
N GLU A 176 13.59 7.33 17.14
CA GLU A 176 13.65 5.98 16.59
C GLU A 176 14.67 5.86 15.45
N VAL A 177 15.56 4.86 15.52
CA VAL A 177 16.70 4.69 14.61
C VAL A 177 16.34 3.74 13.46
N GLY A 178 16.89 3.97 12.27
CA GLY A 178 16.78 3.06 11.11
C GLY A 178 15.69 3.42 10.10
N LEU A 179 14.87 4.42 10.39
CA LEU A 179 13.71 4.79 9.57
C LEU A 179 14.06 5.59 8.30
N THR A 180 15.22 6.24 8.27
CA THR A 180 15.67 7.13 7.16
C THR A 180 15.57 6.48 5.78
N LYS A 181 15.90 5.19 5.66
CA LYS A 181 15.81 4.46 4.38
C LYS A 181 14.36 4.36 3.90
N HIS A 182 13.43 4.07 4.81
CA HIS A 182 12.01 3.92 4.50
C HIS A 182 11.37 5.28 4.17
N ILE A 183 11.72 6.34 4.92
CA ILE A 183 11.30 7.72 4.63
C ILE A 183 11.70 8.13 3.20
N LYS A 184 12.98 7.94 2.84
CA LYS A 184 13.49 8.24 1.48
C LYS A 184 12.78 7.41 0.41
N LYS A 185 12.48 6.15 0.70
CA LYS A 185 11.74 5.23 -0.20
C LYS A 185 10.36 5.79 -0.53
N HIS A 186 9.57 6.17 0.48
CA HIS A 186 8.22 6.71 0.25
C HIS A 186 8.23 8.02 -0.54
N ARG A 187 9.15 8.95 -0.22
CA ARG A 187 9.31 10.20 -0.99
C ARG A 187 9.62 9.93 -2.47
N LYS A 188 10.53 8.98 -2.76
CA LYS A 188 10.86 8.58 -4.13
C LYS A 188 9.68 7.94 -4.85
N ASP A 189 8.99 7.01 -4.18
CA ASP A 189 7.80 6.35 -4.73
C ASP A 189 6.73 7.40 -5.13
N ILE A 190 6.50 8.43 -4.31
CA ILE A 190 5.55 9.52 -4.61
C ILE A 190 5.93 10.31 -5.86
N ILE A 191 7.21 10.67 -6.02
CA ILE A 191 7.68 11.41 -7.21
C ILE A 191 7.47 10.59 -8.48
N VAL A 192 7.78 9.28 -8.42
CA VAL A 192 7.57 8.37 -9.56
C VAL A 192 6.09 8.25 -9.89
N LEU A 193 5.23 8.02 -8.89
CA LEU A 193 3.78 7.92 -9.10
C LEU A 193 3.21 9.23 -9.67
N TYR A 194 3.64 10.38 -9.16
CA TYR A 194 3.21 11.68 -9.68
C TYR A 194 3.57 11.86 -11.16
N SER A 195 4.73 11.36 -11.60
CA SER A 195 5.12 11.41 -13.02
C SER A 195 4.22 10.59 -13.96
N LEU A 196 3.43 9.66 -13.41
CA LEU A 196 2.42 8.90 -14.17
C LEU A 196 1.09 9.64 -14.30
N THR A 197 0.86 10.66 -13.48
CA THR A 197 -0.41 11.41 -13.46
C THR A 197 -0.50 12.40 -14.61
N LYS A 198 -1.71 12.75 -15.02
CA LYS A 198 -1.94 13.78 -16.04
C LYS A 198 -2.07 15.15 -15.39
N VAL A 199 -1.41 16.14 -15.99
CA VAL A 199 -1.41 17.55 -15.52
C VAL A 199 -2.82 18.17 -15.45
N SER A 200 -3.77 17.68 -16.25
CA SER A 200 -5.16 18.13 -16.26
C SER A 200 -6.03 17.57 -15.15
N ASP A 201 -5.59 16.48 -14.52
CA ASP A 201 -6.44 15.74 -13.59
C ASP A 201 -6.43 16.42 -12.23
N THR A 202 -7.55 16.27 -11.51
CA THR A 202 -7.66 16.75 -10.13
C THR A 202 -8.46 15.76 -9.30
N ILE A 203 -8.04 15.55 -8.06
CA ILE A 203 -8.67 14.69 -7.08
C ILE A 203 -9.06 15.56 -5.88
N THR A 204 -10.30 15.51 -5.42
CA THR A 204 -10.67 16.16 -4.16
C THR A 204 -10.42 15.19 -3.01
N LEU A 205 -9.68 15.65 -2.00
CA LEU A 205 -9.47 14.90 -0.77
C LEU A 205 -10.40 15.40 0.34
N TYR A 206 -10.75 14.51 1.26
CA TYR A 206 -11.58 14.80 2.43
C TYR A 206 -10.97 14.20 3.69
N GLY A 207 -11.46 14.67 4.85
CA GLY A 207 -11.18 14.07 6.14
C GLY A 207 -9.69 13.90 6.45
N GLN A 208 -9.34 12.73 7.01
CA GLN A 208 -7.97 12.42 7.42
C GLN A 208 -6.99 12.41 6.25
N VAL A 209 -7.42 11.96 5.06
CA VAL A 209 -6.57 11.92 3.85
C VAL A 209 -6.13 13.33 3.45
N LEU A 210 -7.04 14.31 3.49
CA LEU A 210 -6.71 15.71 3.21
C LEU A 210 -5.74 16.28 4.25
N HIS A 211 -5.97 15.98 5.54
CA HIS A 211 -5.11 16.47 6.62
C HIS A 211 -3.67 15.96 6.48
N ASP A 212 -3.50 14.66 6.24
CA ASP A 212 -2.19 14.05 6.10
C ASP A 212 -1.45 14.56 4.85
N MET A 213 -2.17 14.73 3.73
CA MET A 213 -1.59 15.27 2.52
C MET A 213 -1.15 16.73 2.68
N ARG A 214 -1.89 17.55 3.43
CA ARG A 214 -1.45 18.91 3.79
C ARG A 214 -0.17 18.89 4.62
N THR A 215 -0.12 18.04 5.65
CA THR A 215 1.06 17.89 6.51
C THR A 215 2.28 17.48 5.68
N PHE A 216 2.13 16.46 4.84
CA PHE A 216 3.19 16.00 3.94
C PHE A 216 3.69 17.11 3.01
N LEU A 217 2.80 17.81 2.30
CA LEU A 217 3.17 18.86 1.35
C LEU A 217 3.87 20.04 2.03
N ASN A 218 3.42 20.44 3.22
CA ASN A 218 4.06 21.49 3.99
C ASN A 218 5.50 21.12 4.37
N GLU A 219 5.73 19.91 4.87
CA GLU A 219 7.09 19.46 5.17
C GLU A 219 7.96 19.37 3.90
N MET A 220 7.41 18.87 2.79
CA MET A 220 8.15 18.78 1.52
C MET A 220 8.54 20.14 0.94
N ILE A 221 7.66 21.14 1.01
CA ILE A 221 7.95 22.48 0.49
C ILE A 221 8.98 23.19 1.38
N LEU A 222 8.86 23.09 2.70
CA LEU A 222 9.83 23.64 3.65
C LEU A 222 11.23 23.03 3.48
N GLU A 223 11.33 21.70 3.32
CA GLU A 223 12.60 21.01 3.07
C GLU A 223 13.22 21.34 1.70
N SER A 224 12.40 21.68 0.71
CA SER A 224 12.84 21.91 -0.67
C SER A 224 13.18 23.37 -0.98
N THR A 225 13.20 24.26 0.02
CA THR A 225 13.37 25.73 -0.14
C THR A 225 14.62 26.18 -0.90
N GLN A 226 15.58 25.29 -1.16
CA GLN A 226 16.80 25.58 -1.94
C GLN A 226 16.85 24.88 -3.31
N ASP A 227 15.83 24.09 -3.69
CA ASP A 227 15.75 23.33 -4.95
C ASP A 227 14.42 23.60 -5.68
N GLU A 228 14.47 24.48 -6.69
CA GLU A 228 13.30 24.90 -7.47
C GLU A 228 12.57 23.73 -8.18
N VAL A 229 13.31 22.71 -8.62
CA VAL A 229 12.72 21.54 -9.31
C VAL A 229 11.89 20.72 -8.32
N SER A 230 12.42 20.53 -7.11
CA SER A 230 11.68 19.88 -6.02
C SER A 230 10.45 20.69 -5.61
N VAL A 231 10.56 22.01 -5.44
CA VAL A 231 9.43 22.88 -5.08
C VAL A 231 8.30 22.82 -6.12
N ASN A 232 8.63 22.90 -7.41
CA ASN A 232 7.63 22.84 -8.48
C ASN A 232 6.91 21.48 -8.52
N THR A 233 7.62 20.39 -8.22
CA THR A 233 7.02 19.05 -8.10
C THR A 233 5.95 19.03 -7.01
N TRP A 234 6.25 19.53 -5.82
CA TRP A 234 5.30 19.53 -4.69
C TRP A 234 4.13 20.50 -4.89
N LYS A 235 4.35 21.66 -5.49
CA LYS A 235 3.27 22.58 -5.88
C LYS A 235 2.34 21.97 -6.93
N GLY A 236 2.90 21.23 -7.89
CA GLY A 236 2.13 20.46 -8.86
C GLY A 236 1.28 19.39 -8.19
N LEU A 237 1.85 18.67 -7.21
CA LEU A 237 1.14 17.69 -6.40
C LEU A 237 0.00 18.34 -5.57
N ALA A 238 0.25 19.50 -4.97
CA ALA A 238 -0.78 20.26 -4.26
C ALA A 238 -1.95 20.63 -5.17
N LYS A 239 -1.65 21.06 -6.41
CA LYS A 239 -2.67 21.35 -7.43
C LYS A 239 -3.47 20.12 -7.82
N LEU A 240 -2.80 18.97 -8.03
CA LEU A 240 -3.47 17.70 -8.34
C LEU A 240 -4.52 17.35 -7.26
N TYR A 241 -4.20 17.57 -5.98
CA TYR A 241 -5.11 17.26 -4.87
C TYR A 241 -5.97 18.44 -4.39
N ARG A 242 -6.01 19.55 -5.15
CA ARG A 242 -6.78 20.76 -4.80
C ARG A 242 -6.48 21.28 -3.39
N ILE A 243 -5.22 21.24 -3.00
CA ILE A 243 -4.73 21.77 -1.72
C ILE A 243 -4.21 23.18 -1.96
N ASP A 244 -4.89 24.18 -1.39
CA ASP A 244 -4.53 25.59 -1.56
C ASP A 244 -3.13 25.89 -1.01
N ASN A 245 -2.30 26.52 -1.84
CA ASN A 245 -0.96 27.00 -1.45
C ASN A 245 -1.00 28.15 -0.43
N GLN A 246 -2.17 28.69 -0.08
CA GLN A 246 -2.27 29.86 0.81
C GLN A 246 -2.00 29.54 2.29
N ASN A 247 -1.88 28.26 2.64
CA ASN A 247 -1.46 27.78 3.97
C ASN A 247 -0.25 26.83 3.90
N ILE A 248 0.54 26.90 2.81
CA ILE A 248 1.78 26.13 2.63
C ILE A 248 2.99 27.07 2.65
#